data_AF-A0A6I9SAY1-F1
#
_entry.id   AF-A0A6I9SAY1-F1
#
_cell.length_a   1.000
_cell.length_b   1.000
_cell.length_c   1.000
_cell.angle_alpha   90.00
_cell.angle_beta   90.00
_cell.angle_gamma   90.00
#
_symmetry.space_group_name_H-M   'P 1'
#
loop_
_entity.id
_entity.type
_entity.pdbx_description
1 polymer ?
#
loop_
_entity_poly.entity_id
_entity_poly.type
_entity_poly.pdbx_seq_one_letter_code
_entity_poly.pdbx_strand_id
1 'polypeptide(L)'
;MLSSSSMAFSSPIFAGPPRAAVSVGAGSTKINARATRRQESDRFPSAAPISLLRSRALEVAIPLAASVSILLWSNPVNAGFLSGLSGLESIPGPQLPEIDFLKKWSEENQKKYAEFDERFKSSTVLKELLEKSKLNKERHRREIEDKYCLRGAEWGVGDCSTEGMTQEERDEFVGFLKKRVGGD
;
A
#
# COMPACT_ATOMS: atom_id res chain seq x y z
N MET A 1 24.34 29.09 13.15
CA MET A 1 23.04 29.15 12.44
C MET A 1 23.19 28.38 11.15
N LEU A 2 22.46 27.27 10.99
CA LEU A 2 21.97 26.73 9.72
C LEU A 2 21.12 25.50 10.08
N SER A 3 19.81 25.66 9.88
CA SER A 3 18.74 24.74 10.23
C SER A 3 18.75 23.55 9.28
N SER A 4 18.87 22.33 9.81
CA SER A 4 18.75 21.10 9.03
C SER A 4 17.36 20.52 9.26
N SER A 5 16.49 20.60 8.26
CA SER A 5 15.14 20.02 8.31
C SER A 5 15.00 19.02 7.16
N SER A 6 15.13 17.73 7.47
CA SER A 6 14.81 16.64 6.54
C SER A 6 13.32 16.32 6.63
N MET A 7 12.61 16.55 5.53
CA MET A 7 11.21 16.18 5.34
C MET A 7 11.09 14.66 5.14
N ALA A 8 10.22 14.01 5.91
CA ALA A 8 9.85 12.61 5.73
C ALA A 8 8.92 12.45 4.52
N PHE A 9 9.29 11.55 3.60
CA PHE A 9 8.44 11.08 2.51
C PHE A 9 7.41 10.08 3.04
N SER A 10 6.12 10.41 2.94
CA SER A 10 5.02 9.46 3.14
C SER A 10 4.35 9.15 1.81
N SER A 11 4.40 7.88 1.41
CA SER A 11 3.77 7.34 0.21
C SER A 11 2.23 7.40 0.28
N PRO A 12 1.51 7.63 -0.84
CA PRO A 12 0.06 7.49 -0.84
C PRO A 12 -0.38 6.03 -0.91
N ILE A 13 -1.32 5.69 -0.03
CA ILE A 13 -2.03 4.40 0.03
C ILE A 13 -3.00 4.33 -1.17
N PHE A 14 -2.82 3.31 -2.01
CA PHE A 14 -3.69 2.98 -3.13
C PHE A 14 -4.99 2.36 -2.59
N ALA A 15 -6.09 3.11 -2.60
CA ALA A 15 -7.42 2.62 -2.27
C ALA A 15 -8.14 2.15 -3.55
N GLY A 16 -8.43 0.84 -3.63
CA GLY A 16 -9.18 0.23 -4.73
C GLY A 16 -10.67 0.64 -4.74
N PRO A 17 -11.40 0.32 -5.82
CA PRO A 17 -12.77 0.79 -6.03
C PRO A 17 -13.79 0.10 -5.10
N PRO A 18 -14.91 0.78 -4.76
CA PRO A 18 -15.90 0.25 -3.83
C PRO A 18 -16.73 -0.90 -4.45
N ARG A 19 -16.84 -1.98 -3.68
CA ARG A 19 -17.79 -3.08 -3.91
C ARG A 19 -19.22 -2.59 -3.67
N ALA A 20 -20.03 -2.55 -4.72
CA ALA A 20 -21.48 -2.41 -4.58
C ALA A 20 -22.09 -3.74 -4.13
N ALA A 21 -22.71 -3.75 -2.95
CA ALA A 21 -23.54 -4.84 -2.48
C ALA A 21 -24.93 -4.71 -3.13
N VAL A 22 -25.25 -5.61 -4.06
CA VAL A 22 -26.60 -5.78 -4.61
C VAL A 22 -27.23 -6.96 -3.90
N SER A 23 -28.28 -6.72 -3.10
CA SER A 23 -29.13 -7.79 -2.59
C SER A 23 -30.14 -8.20 -3.67
N VAL A 24 -30.07 -9.45 -4.12
CA VAL A 24 -31.06 -10.04 -5.03
C VAL A 24 -31.79 -11.15 -4.28
N GLY A 25 -33.11 -11.01 -4.19
CA GLY A 25 -34.02 -11.96 -3.58
C GLY A 25 -34.05 -13.31 -4.29
N ALA A 26 -34.35 -14.35 -3.52
CA ALA A 26 -34.39 -15.74 -3.95
C ALA A 26 -35.48 -15.96 -5.03
N GLY A 27 -35.03 -16.24 -6.26
CA GLY A 27 -35.85 -16.69 -7.37
C GLY A 27 -35.30 -18.00 -7.91
N SER A 28 -35.97 -19.11 -7.58
CA SER A 28 -35.64 -20.46 -8.03
C SER A 28 -35.76 -20.56 -9.56
N THR A 29 -34.68 -20.94 -10.25
CA THR A 29 -34.74 -21.44 -11.63
C THR A 29 -33.70 -22.54 -11.83
N LYS A 30 -34.20 -23.75 -12.10
CA LYS A 30 -33.40 -24.93 -12.44
C LYS A 30 -32.93 -24.83 -13.89
N ILE A 31 -31.66 -25.08 -14.16
CA ILE A 31 -31.15 -25.35 -15.50
C ILE A 31 -30.04 -26.40 -15.48
N ASN A 32 -30.19 -27.38 -16.36
CA ASN A 32 -29.42 -28.62 -16.44
C ASN A 32 -28.09 -28.46 -17.20
N ALA A 33 -27.09 -29.23 -16.76
CA ALA A 33 -26.05 -29.98 -17.50
C ALA A 33 -25.29 -29.30 -18.67
N ARG A 34 -23.94 -29.32 -18.60
CA ARG A 34 -23.06 -30.39 -19.13
C ARG A 34 -21.61 -29.91 -19.17
N ALA A 35 -20.73 -30.59 -18.46
CA ALA A 35 -19.29 -30.36 -18.46
C ALA A 35 -18.61 -31.03 -19.66
N THR A 36 -17.66 -30.34 -20.29
CA THR A 36 -16.58 -31.00 -21.05
C THR A 36 -15.25 -30.30 -20.76
N ARG A 37 -14.31 -31.07 -20.22
CA ARG A 37 -12.89 -30.74 -19.99
C ARG A 37 -12.10 -31.57 -20.99
N ARG A 38 -11.25 -30.96 -21.81
CA ARG A 38 -10.22 -31.70 -22.58
C ARG A 38 -8.85 -31.37 -22.01
N GLN A 39 -8.10 -32.43 -21.72
CA GLN A 39 -6.72 -32.47 -21.26
C GLN A 39 -5.98 -33.34 -22.29
N GLU A 40 -4.77 -32.97 -22.67
CA GLU A 40 -3.95 -33.73 -23.63
C GLU A 40 -2.50 -33.81 -23.12
N SER A 41 -1.90 -35.00 -23.28
CA SER A 41 -0.67 -35.47 -22.63
C SER A 41 0.28 -36.16 -23.63
N ASP A 42 1.58 -36.07 -23.29
CA ASP A 42 2.72 -36.99 -23.57
C ASP A 42 3.45 -37.04 -24.92
N ARG A 43 4.81 -37.02 -24.84
CA ARG A 43 5.69 -38.17 -25.18
C ARG A 43 7.21 -37.96 -24.92
N PHE A 44 7.84 -38.98 -24.34
CA PHE A 44 9.30 -39.27 -24.29
C PHE A 44 9.73 -40.22 -25.43
N PRO A 45 11.05 -40.47 -25.61
CA PRO A 45 11.51 -41.88 -25.68
C PRO A 45 12.84 -42.21 -24.94
N SER A 46 13.11 -43.52 -24.92
CA SER A 46 13.93 -44.33 -24.01
C SER A 46 15.26 -44.84 -24.64
N ALA A 47 16.31 -45.03 -23.83
CA ALA A 47 17.41 -45.99 -24.07
C ALA A 47 18.11 -46.42 -22.76
N ALA A 48 18.42 -47.72 -22.61
CA ALA A 48 18.99 -48.36 -21.41
C ALA A 48 20.54 -48.48 -21.45
N PRO A 49 21.24 -48.70 -20.30
CA PRO A 49 22.69 -48.48 -20.17
C PRO A 49 23.56 -49.75 -20.20
N ILE A 50 24.83 -49.56 -20.58
CA ILE A 50 25.95 -50.52 -20.48
C ILE A 50 26.57 -50.37 -19.07
N SER A 51 26.72 -51.48 -18.35
CA SER A 51 27.26 -51.53 -16.98
C SER A 51 28.78 -51.43 -16.96
N LEU A 52 29.30 -50.32 -16.44
CA LEU A 52 30.66 -50.22 -15.89
C LEU A 52 30.57 -50.12 -14.38
N LEU A 53 31.40 -50.90 -13.70
CA LEU A 53 31.47 -51.09 -12.25
C LEU A 53 31.60 -49.74 -11.53
N ARG A 54 30.45 -49.19 -11.13
CA ARG A 54 30.34 -47.85 -10.55
C ARG A 54 30.61 -47.94 -9.05
N SER A 55 31.87 -47.73 -8.67
CA SER A 55 32.26 -47.65 -7.27
C SER A 55 31.54 -46.45 -6.65
N ARG A 56 30.72 -46.66 -5.61
CA ARG A 56 30.00 -45.57 -4.90
C ARG A 56 30.90 -44.43 -4.46
N ALA A 57 32.18 -44.70 -4.21
CA ALA A 57 33.18 -43.69 -3.89
C ALA A 57 33.40 -42.69 -5.05
N LEU A 58 33.37 -43.18 -6.29
CA LEU A 58 33.58 -42.35 -7.48
C LEU A 58 32.33 -41.52 -7.81
N GLU A 59 31.13 -42.03 -7.53
CA GLU A 59 29.88 -41.29 -7.69
C GLU A 59 29.77 -40.08 -6.76
N VAL A 60 30.35 -40.18 -5.56
CA VAL A 60 30.32 -39.10 -4.56
C VAL A 60 31.49 -38.15 -4.75
N ALA A 61 32.66 -38.66 -5.14
CA ALA A 61 33.85 -37.84 -5.32
C ALA A 61 33.75 -36.87 -6.51
N ILE A 62 33.10 -37.25 -7.62
CA ILE A 62 32.96 -36.39 -8.80
C ILE A 62 32.14 -35.12 -8.52
N PRO A 63 30.92 -35.17 -7.97
CA PRO A 63 30.13 -33.97 -7.69
C PRO A 63 30.75 -33.12 -6.58
N LEU A 64 31.46 -33.73 -5.62
CA LEU A 64 32.14 -33.01 -4.54
C LEU A 64 33.40 -32.30 -5.06
N ALA A 65 34.19 -32.95 -5.92
CA ALA A 65 35.32 -32.30 -6.58
C ALA A 65 34.87 -31.21 -7.57
N ALA A 66 33.75 -31.42 -8.27
CA ALA A 66 33.17 -30.41 -9.15
C ALA A 66 32.66 -29.18 -8.37
N SER A 67 32.02 -29.37 -7.21
CA SER A 67 31.56 -28.24 -6.39
C SER A 67 32.73 -27.47 -5.77
N VAL A 68 33.77 -28.15 -5.29
CA VAL A 68 34.99 -27.50 -4.81
C VAL A 68 35.72 -26.78 -5.95
N SER A 69 35.71 -27.34 -7.16
CA SER A 69 36.27 -26.69 -8.34
C SER A 69 35.46 -25.45 -8.74
N ILE A 70 34.14 -25.43 -8.62
CA ILE A 70 33.32 -24.22 -8.88
C ILE A 70 33.59 -23.14 -7.82
N LEU A 71 33.80 -23.52 -6.56
CA LEU A 71 34.13 -22.59 -5.48
C LEU A 71 35.56 -22.04 -5.57
N LEU A 72 36.54 -22.86 -6.01
CA LEU A 72 37.92 -22.40 -6.20
C LEU A 72 38.15 -21.75 -7.58
N TRP A 73 37.35 -22.09 -8.60
CA TRP A 73 37.34 -21.47 -9.94
C TRP A 73 36.40 -20.26 -9.99
N SER A 74 35.89 -19.76 -8.85
CA SER A 74 35.39 -18.39 -8.83
C SER A 74 36.58 -17.44 -9.03
N ASN A 75 36.99 -17.23 -10.28
CA ASN A 75 37.57 -15.96 -10.66
C ASN A 75 36.60 -14.92 -10.09
N PRO A 76 37.02 -14.05 -9.18
CA PRO A 76 36.15 -12.99 -8.69
C PRO A 76 35.81 -12.14 -9.92
N VAL A 77 34.66 -12.43 -10.53
CA VAL A 77 34.03 -11.51 -11.46
C VAL A 77 33.66 -10.34 -10.56
N ASN A 78 34.51 -9.31 -10.59
CA ASN A 78 34.17 -8.00 -10.08
C ASN A 78 32.79 -7.67 -10.63
N ALA A 79 31.75 -7.79 -9.79
CA ALA A 79 30.39 -7.31 -10.05
C ALA A 79 30.37 -5.77 -10.00
N GLY A 80 31.30 -5.18 -10.76
CA GLY A 80 31.71 -3.79 -10.74
C GLY A 80 32.56 -3.39 -11.95
N PHE A 81 32.91 -4.31 -12.87
CA PHE A 81 33.55 -3.93 -14.15
C PHE A 81 32.58 -3.81 -15.33
N LEU A 82 31.33 -4.29 -15.19
CA LEU A 82 30.25 -4.08 -16.18
C LEU A 82 29.13 -3.18 -15.64
N SER A 83 29.08 -2.90 -14.33
CA SER A 83 28.12 -1.96 -13.73
C SER A 83 28.40 -0.48 -14.09
N GLY A 84 29.43 -0.22 -14.90
CA GLY A 84 29.73 1.09 -15.48
C GLY A 84 29.51 1.17 -17.00
N LEU A 85 29.14 0.06 -17.68
CA LEU A 85 28.70 0.14 -19.07
C LEU A 85 27.23 0.51 -19.05
N SER A 86 27.00 1.81 -19.21
CA SER A 86 25.75 2.41 -19.65
C SER A 86 25.11 1.51 -20.72
N GLY A 87 24.09 0.72 -20.36
CA GLY A 87 23.40 -0.15 -21.32
C GLY A 87 22.72 0.66 -22.42
N LEU A 88 22.17 -0.01 -23.44
CA LEU A 88 21.35 0.63 -24.51
C LEU A 88 20.22 1.52 -23.96
N GLU A 89 19.84 1.35 -22.69
CA GLU A 89 18.92 2.20 -21.93
C GLU A 89 19.44 3.60 -21.59
N SER A 90 20.72 3.87 -21.81
CA SER A 90 21.35 5.16 -21.58
C SER A 90 21.61 5.97 -22.85
N ILE A 91 21.31 5.41 -24.01
CA ILE A 91 21.30 6.17 -25.25
C ILE A 91 20.05 7.05 -25.14
N PRO A 92 20.18 8.37 -24.93
CA PRO A 92 19.02 9.23 -24.89
C PRO A 92 18.30 9.03 -26.21
N GLY A 93 17.04 8.61 -26.13
CA GLY A 93 16.21 8.42 -27.31
C GLY A 93 16.29 9.67 -28.19
N PRO A 94 16.31 9.51 -29.52
CA PRO A 94 16.37 10.65 -30.43
C PRO A 94 15.30 11.66 -30.03
N GLN A 95 15.65 12.95 -30.00
CA GLN A 95 14.68 13.99 -29.67
C GLN A 95 13.52 13.87 -30.65
N LEU A 96 12.34 13.53 -30.13
CA LEU A 96 11.14 13.46 -30.94
C LEU A 96 10.94 14.85 -31.55
N PRO A 97 10.76 14.96 -32.88
CA PRO A 97 10.46 16.24 -33.49
C PRO A 97 9.21 16.82 -32.81
N GLU A 98 9.32 18.05 -32.31
CA GLU A 98 8.19 18.76 -31.71
C GLU A 98 7.14 18.97 -32.80
N ILE A 99 6.14 18.10 -32.83
CA ILE A 99 5.02 18.24 -33.73
C ILE A 99 4.10 19.29 -33.10
N ASP A 100 3.97 20.46 -33.76
CA ASP A 100 3.20 21.60 -33.24
C ASP A 100 1.78 21.22 -32.81
N PHE A 101 1.16 20.26 -33.49
CA PHE A 101 -0.14 19.71 -33.14
C PHE A 101 -0.14 18.99 -31.78
N LEU A 102 0.84 18.13 -31.49
CA LEU A 102 0.88 17.39 -30.23
C LEU A 102 1.12 18.32 -29.04
N LYS A 103 1.96 19.34 -29.24
CA LYS A 103 2.22 20.37 -28.22
C LYS A 103 0.96 21.18 -27.93
N LYS A 104 0.31 21.69 -28.98
CA LYS A 104 -0.96 22.42 -28.87
C LYS A 104 -2.05 21.55 -28.22
N TRP A 105 -2.18 20.29 -28.63
CA TRP A 105 -3.15 19.36 -28.05
C TRP A 105 -2.85 19.06 -26.58
N SER A 106 -1.60 18.83 -26.20
CA SER A 106 -1.20 18.62 -24.81
C SER A 106 -1.50 19.85 -23.95
N GLU A 107 -1.15 21.04 -24.44
CA GLU A 107 -1.43 22.31 -23.76
C GLU A 107 -2.94 22.56 -23.61
N GLU A 108 -3.73 22.30 -24.65
CA GLU A 108 -5.19 22.43 -24.61
C GLU A 108 -5.82 21.45 -23.62
N ASN A 109 -5.38 20.19 -23.58
CA ASN A 109 -5.85 19.22 -22.58
C ASN A 109 -5.47 19.65 -21.17
N GLN A 110 -4.22 20.08 -20.95
CA GLN A 110 -3.76 20.56 -19.65
C GLN A 110 -4.57 21.79 -19.18
N LYS A 111 -4.84 22.74 -20.07
CA LYS A 111 -5.72 23.89 -19.80
C LYS A 111 -7.13 23.42 -19.42
N LYS A 112 -7.69 22.44 -20.12
CA LYS A 112 -9.01 21.88 -19.79
C LYS A 112 -9.03 21.24 -18.41
N TYR A 113 -8.02 20.44 -18.04
CA TYR A 113 -7.93 19.88 -16.70
C TYR A 113 -7.82 20.96 -15.61
N ALA A 114 -7.02 22.01 -15.85
CA ALA A 114 -6.90 23.13 -14.92
C ALA A 114 -8.22 23.89 -14.77
N GLU A 115 -8.90 24.20 -15.88
CA GLU A 115 -10.23 24.84 -15.87
C GLU A 115 -11.25 24.00 -15.09
N PHE A 116 -11.27 22.68 -15.28
CA PHE A 116 -12.16 21.80 -14.54
C PHE A 116 -11.83 21.77 -13.05
N ASP A 117 -10.55 21.65 -12.69
CA ASP A 117 -10.11 21.66 -11.30
C ASP A 117 -10.46 22.98 -10.60
N GLU A 118 -10.31 24.12 -11.28
CA GLU A 118 -10.76 25.43 -10.78
C GLU A 118 -12.28 25.50 -10.61
N ARG A 119 -13.06 24.94 -11.55
CA ARG A 119 -14.52 24.82 -11.41
C ARG A 119 -14.92 23.93 -10.24
N PHE A 120 -14.21 22.82 -10.02
CA PHE A 120 -14.44 21.94 -8.87
C PHE A 120 -14.08 22.64 -7.55
N LYS A 121 -12.93 23.31 -7.49
CA LYS A 121 -12.49 24.10 -6.32
C LYS A 121 -13.43 25.27 -5.99
N SER A 122 -13.98 25.92 -7.01
CA SER A 122 -14.92 27.03 -6.83
C SER A 122 -16.35 26.58 -6.56
N SER A 123 -16.68 25.30 -6.80
CA SER A 123 -18.01 24.75 -6.58
C SER A 123 -18.50 24.97 -5.14
N THR A 124 -19.78 25.31 -5.01
CA THR A 124 -20.43 25.58 -3.72
C THR A 124 -20.44 24.35 -2.82
N VAL A 125 -20.69 23.18 -3.42
CA VAL A 125 -20.74 21.88 -2.72
C VAL A 125 -19.40 21.56 -2.06
N LEU A 126 -18.27 21.73 -2.77
CA LEU A 126 -16.96 21.42 -2.20
C LEU A 126 -16.63 22.36 -1.05
N LYS A 127 -16.91 23.66 -1.18
CA LYS A 127 -16.68 24.64 -0.13
C LYS A 127 -17.48 24.31 1.13
N GLU A 128 -18.77 24.01 0.98
CA GLU A 128 -19.65 23.63 2.09
C GLU A 128 -19.14 22.36 2.80
N LEU A 129 -18.76 21.33 2.04
CA LEU A 129 -18.25 20.08 2.61
C LEU A 129 -16.90 20.28 3.31
N LEU A 130 -16.04 21.15 2.78
CA LEU A 130 -14.75 21.48 3.38
C LEU A 130 -14.93 22.25 4.69
N GLU A 131 -15.84 23.22 4.72
CA GLU A 131 -16.22 23.94 5.94
C GLU A 131 -16.82 23.01 6.99
N LYS A 132 -17.76 22.14 6.61
CA LYS A 132 -18.32 21.11 7.50
C LYS A 132 -17.25 20.16 8.02
N SER A 133 -16.32 19.72 7.18
CA SER A 133 -15.23 18.83 7.58
C SER A 133 -14.31 19.50 8.60
N LYS A 134 -13.96 20.78 8.41
CA LYS A 134 -13.16 21.56 9.37
C LYS A 134 -13.88 21.72 10.70
N LEU A 135 -15.16 22.07 10.69
CA LEU A 135 -15.96 22.23 11.91
C LEU A 135 -16.12 20.90 12.66
N ASN A 136 -16.38 19.81 11.93
CA ASN A 136 -16.53 18.48 12.52
C ASN A 136 -15.20 17.95 13.07
N LYS A 137 -14.06 18.25 12.43
CA LYS A 137 -12.74 17.82 12.92
C LYS A 137 -12.46 18.35 14.33
N GLU A 138 -12.69 19.64 14.55
CA GLU A 138 -12.49 20.26 15.87
C GLU A 138 -13.50 19.76 16.89
N ARG A 139 -14.77 19.65 16.49
CA ARG A 139 -15.83 19.12 17.36
C ARG A 139 -15.53 17.69 17.80
N HIS A 140 -15.24 16.79 16.86
CA HIS A 140 -14.94 15.40 17.17
C HIS A 140 -13.65 15.24 17.97
N ARG A 141 -12.64 16.07 17.74
CA ARG A 141 -11.44 16.08 18.59
C ARG A 141 -11.82 16.32 20.06
N ARG A 142 -12.61 17.36 20.34
CA ARG A 142 -13.08 17.67 21.70
C ARG A 142 -13.97 16.59 22.28
N GLU A 143 -14.95 16.10 21.50
CA GLU A 143 -15.84 15.01 21.95
C GLU A 143 -15.06 13.75 22.32
N ILE A 144 -14.01 13.43 21.57
CA ILE A 144 -13.13 12.29 21.83
C ILE A 144 -12.30 12.55 23.09
N GLU A 145 -11.67 13.71 23.21
CA GLU A 145 -10.90 14.13 24.39
C GLU A 145 -11.77 14.12 25.66
N ASP A 146 -12.97 14.70 25.61
CA ASP A 146 -13.92 14.73 26.73
C ASP A 146 -14.35 13.30 27.13
N LYS A 147 -14.58 12.40 26.16
CA LYS A 147 -14.88 10.98 26.45
C LYS A 147 -13.72 10.23 27.10
N TYR A 148 -12.49 10.47 26.63
CA TYR A 148 -11.30 9.90 27.26
C TYR A 148 -11.09 10.46 28.66
N CYS A 149 -11.31 11.76 28.85
CA CYS A 149 -11.17 12.43 30.12
C CYS A 149 -12.23 11.96 31.12
N LEU A 150 -13.48 11.78 30.69
CA LEU A 150 -14.56 11.20 31.50
C LEU A 150 -14.19 9.79 31.97
N ARG A 151 -13.75 8.93 31.06
CA ARG A 151 -13.30 7.58 31.44
C ARG A 151 -12.07 7.63 32.35
N GLY A 152 -11.10 8.50 32.09
CA GLY A 152 -9.93 8.66 32.96
C GLY A 152 -10.30 9.11 34.38
N ALA A 153 -11.24 10.04 34.49
CA ALA A 153 -11.74 10.57 35.75
C ALA A 153 -12.53 9.53 36.56
N GLU A 154 -13.32 8.69 35.88
CA GLU A 154 -14.09 7.60 36.52
C GLU A 154 -13.19 6.48 37.07
N TRP A 155 -12.11 6.17 36.35
CA TRP A 155 -11.20 5.08 36.70
C TRP A 155 -9.99 5.56 37.51
N GLY A 156 -9.79 6.87 37.65
CA GLY A 156 -8.66 7.47 38.38
C GLY A 156 -7.30 7.28 37.67
N VAL A 157 -7.28 7.20 36.33
CA VAL A 157 -6.04 6.93 35.57
C VAL A 157 -5.83 7.96 34.46
N GLY A 158 -4.58 8.45 34.33
CA GLY A 158 -4.13 9.31 33.24
C GLY A 158 -4.14 10.81 33.57
N ASP A 159 -3.98 11.65 32.54
CA ASP A 159 -3.84 13.11 32.67
C ASP A 159 -5.12 13.81 33.20
N CYS A 160 -6.27 13.11 33.16
CA CYS A 160 -7.55 13.55 33.73
C CYS A 160 -7.89 12.82 35.03
N SER A 161 -6.91 12.22 35.71
CA SER A 161 -7.15 11.54 36.98
C SER A 161 -7.65 12.52 38.05
N THR A 162 -8.63 12.06 38.81
CA THR A 162 -9.18 12.75 39.99
C THR A 162 -8.57 12.22 41.28
N GLU A 163 -7.45 11.48 41.19
CA GLU A 163 -6.70 10.98 42.33
C GLU A 163 -6.13 12.15 43.15
N GLY A 164 -6.51 12.22 44.43
CA GLY A 164 -6.14 13.31 45.34
C GLY A 164 -7.21 14.39 45.53
N MET A 165 -8.30 14.38 44.75
CA MET A 165 -9.48 15.21 45.03
C MET A 165 -10.39 14.55 46.08
N THR A 166 -11.15 15.36 46.83
CA THR A 166 -12.19 14.85 47.74
C THR A 166 -13.31 14.18 46.95
N GLN A 167 -14.02 13.21 47.55
CA GLN A 167 -15.07 12.44 46.88
C GLN A 167 -16.12 13.36 46.21
N GLU A 168 -16.47 14.45 46.88
CA GLU A 168 -17.44 15.46 46.43
C GLU A 168 -16.94 16.21 45.19
N GLU A 169 -15.68 16.66 45.19
CA GLU A 169 -15.06 17.34 44.05
C GLU A 169 -14.93 16.42 42.83
N ARG A 170 -14.68 15.13 43.05
CA ARG A 170 -14.63 14.14 41.95
C ARG A 170 -15.99 13.98 41.29
N ASP A 171 -17.04 13.84 42.08
CA ASP A 171 -18.40 13.63 41.57
C ASP A 171 -18.91 14.88 40.83
N GLU A 172 -18.56 16.08 41.32
CA GLU A 172 -18.85 17.35 40.64
C GLU A 172 -18.10 17.45 39.29
N PHE A 173 -16.81 17.11 39.26
CA PHE A 173 -16.00 17.12 38.03
C PHE A 173 -16.48 16.09 37.00
N VAL A 174 -16.79 14.87 37.44
CA VAL A 174 -17.35 13.81 36.59
C VAL A 174 -18.74 14.23 36.08
N GLY A 175 -19.57 14.87 36.92
CA GLY A 175 -20.85 15.43 36.51
C GLY A 175 -20.70 16.51 35.43
N PHE A 176 -19.72 17.39 35.55
CA PHE A 176 -19.39 18.39 34.54
C PHE A 176 -18.94 17.76 33.21
N LEU A 177 -18.14 16.69 33.25
CA LEU A 177 -17.72 15.95 32.07
C LEU A 177 -18.88 15.20 31.39
N LYS A 178 -19.76 14.56 32.17
CA LYS A 178 -20.97 13.89 31.64
C LYS A 178 -21.88 14.86 30.90
N LYS A 179 -22.08 16.06 31.45
CA LYS A 179 -22.84 17.15 30.81
C LYS A 179 -22.23 17.61 29.49
N ARG A 180 -20.88 17.64 29.37
CA ARG A 180 -20.19 17.99 28.12
C ARG A 180 -20.30 16.90 27.06
N VAL A 181 -20.22 15.63 27.46
CA VAL A 181 -20.33 14.47 26.56
C VAL A 181 -21.78 14.24 26.10
N GLY A 182 -22.77 14.92 26.70
CA GLY A 182 -24.19 14.76 26.39
C GLY A 182 -24.80 13.51 27.02
N GLY A 183 -24.22 13.03 28.13
CA GLY A 183 -24.84 12.03 28.98
C GLY A 183 -25.77 12.72 29.97
N ASP A 184 -27.06 12.67 29.68
CA ASP A 184 -28.13 12.92 30.65
C ASP A 184 -28.32 11.68 31.55
#